data_AF-A0A1B6JI45-F1
#
_entry.id   AF-A0A1B6JI45-F1
#
_cell.length_a   1.000
_cell.length_b   1.000
_cell.length_c   1.000
_cell.angle_alpha   90.00
_cell.angle_beta   90.00
_cell.angle_gamma   90.00
#
_symmetry.space_group_name_H-M   'P 1'
#
loop_
_entity.id
_entity.type
_entity.pdbx_description
1 polymer ?
#
loop_
_entity_poly.entity_id
_entity_poly.type
_entity_poly.pdbx_seq_one_letter_code
_entity_poly.pdbx_strand_id
1 'polypeptide(L)'
;NLADVEDYRVILQEFFYVGQVDVICGYPMVINFLRSLKWSGQQQYLNATRQKWQVDGNLAGYITGEKNLFDVLVRDAGHMVPADQPAWAFELVNSFTTGHGAFASLKKHDGL
;
A
#
# COMPACT_ATOMS: atom_id res chain seq x y z
N ASN A 1 12.08 -2.87 -37.84
CA ASN A 1 13.15 -3.45 -37.01
C ASN A 1 12.45 -4.14 -35.85
N LEU A 2 12.67 -5.43 -35.64
CA LEU A 2 11.88 -6.23 -34.68
C LEU A 2 12.27 -6.00 -33.20
N ALA A 3 13.24 -5.11 -32.95
CA ALA A 3 13.77 -4.80 -31.63
C ALA A 3 12.86 -3.89 -30.76
N ASP A 4 11.79 -3.31 -31.32
CA ASP A 4 10.93 -2.34 -30.60
C ASP A 4 9.69 -2.99 -29.94
N VAL A 5 9.50 -4.32 -30.06
CA VAL A 5 8.28 -5.02 -29.61
C VAL A 5 8.51 -5.87 -28.34
N GLU A 6 9.75 -5.98 -27.84
CA GLU A 6 10.12 -7.01 -26.85
C GLU A 6 10.08 -6.61 -25.35
N ASP A 7 9.64 -5.41 -24.95
CA ASP A 7 9.61 -5.09 -23.51
C ASP A 7 8.36 -4.33 -23.03
N TYR A 8 7.17 -4.77 -23.46
CA TYR A 8 5.92 -4.38 -22.79
C TYR A 8 5.77 -5.13 -21.46
N ARG A 9 6.56 -4.75 -20.45
CA ARG A 9 6.34 -5.21 -19.08
C ARG A 9 5.13 -4.47 -18.51
N VAL A 10 4.04 -5.19 -18.31
CA VAL A 10 2.92 -4.69 -17.51
C VAL A 10 3.40 -4.57 -16.07
N ILE A 11 3.52 -3.34 -15.57
CA ILE A 11 3.79 -3.06 -14.16
C ILE A 11 2.45 -2.98 -13.45
N LEU A 12 2.14 -4.01 -12.65
CA LEU A 12 1.00 -3.99 -11.76
C LEU A 12 1.41 -3.32 -10.44
N GLN A 13 0.49 -2.52 -9.91
CA GLN A 13 0.58 -2.02 -8.54
C GLN A 13 -0.30 -2.92 -7.68
N GLU A 14 0.22 -3.34 -6.54
CA GLU A 14 -0.49 -4.11 -5.54
C GLU A 14 -0.46 -3.38 -4.19
N PHE A 15 -1.57 -3.47 -3.45
CA PHE A 15 -1.58 -3.09 -2.04
C PHE A 15 -2.34 -4.09 -1.17
N PHE A 16 -1.86 -4.25 0.06
CA PHE A 16 -2.48 -5.04 1.10
C PHE A 16 -2.91 -4.11 2.22
N TYR A 17 -4.15 -4.22 2.70
CA TYR A 17 -4.64 -3.42 3.81
C TYR A 17 -5.24 -4.31 4.89
N VAL A 18 -4.95 -3.96 6.16
CA VAL A 18 -5.35 -4.74 7.33
C VAL A 18 -5.83 -3.79 8.43
N GLY A 19 -6.92 -4.17 9.11
CA GLY A 19 -7.38 -3.46 10.29
C GLY A 19 -6.47 -3.71 11.50
N GLN A 20 -6.17 -2.64 12.24
CA GLN A 20 -5.27 -2.67 13.39
C GLN A 20 -5.62 -3.69 14.47
N VAL A 21 -6.91 -4.00 14.65
CA VAL A 21 -7.39 -4.91 15.70
C VAL A 21 -7.89 -6.25 15.14
N ASP A 22 -7.55 -6.59 13.89
CA ASP A 22 -7.83 -7.92 13.35
C ASP A 22 -6.92 -8.98 14.00
N VAL A 23 -7.53 -9.98 14.63
CA VAL A 23 -6.82 -11.10 15.27
C VAL A 23 -6.69 -12.29 14.32
N ILE A 24 -7.60 -12.44 13.34
CA ILE A 24 -7.62 -13.57 12.41
C ILE A 24 -6.53 -13.37 11.34
N CYS A 25 -6.45 -12.15 10.77
CA CYS A 25 -5.47 -11.79 9.75
C CYS A 25 -4.61 -10.60 10.20
N GLY A 26 -4.08 -10.67 11.42
CA GLY A 26 -3.32 -9.58 12.04
C GLY A 26 -2.16 -9.06 11.21
N TYR A 27 -1.96 -7.74 11.30
CA TYR A 27 -0.97 -7.01 10.52
C TYR A 27 0.46 -7.57 10.58
N PRO A 28 1.01 -8.03 11.72
CA PRO A 28 2.31 -8.69 11.77
C PRO A 28 2.45 -9.91 10.86
N MET A 29 1.38 -10.69 10.68
CA MET A 29 1.39 -11.88 9.81
C MET A 29 1.50 -11.46 8.34
N VAL A 30 0.71 -10.45 7.94
CA VAL A 30 0.73 -9.93 6.57
C VAL A 30 2.09 -9.32 6.23
N ILE A 31 2.65 -8.46 7.08
CA ILE A 31 3.98 -7.87 6.79
C ILE A 31 5.09 -8.92 6.76
N ASN A 32 5.04 -9.95 7.59
CA ASN A 32 6.02 -11.03 7.54
C ASN A 32 5.96 -11.80 6.21
N PHE A 33 4.73 -12.08 5.73
CA PHE A 33 4.53 -12.65 4.41
C PHE A 33 5.09 -11.75 3.31
N LEU A 34 4.73 -10.46 3.28
CA LEU A 34 5.18 -9.52 2.24
C LEU A 34 6.70 -9.35 2.22
N ARG A 35 7.34 -9.28 3.40
CA ARG A 35 8.81 -9.19 3.52
C ARG A 35 9.52 -10.45 3.02
N SER A 36 8.85 -11.61 3.04
CA SER A 36 9.40 -12.88 2.55
C SER A 36 9.29 -13.07 1.03
N LEU A 37 8.48 -12.25 0.35
CA LEU A 37 8.30 -12.34 -1.09
C LEU A 37 9.60 -12.02 -1.83
N LYS A 38 9.96 -12.88 -2.79
CA LYS A 38 11.08 -12.65 -3.70
C LYS A 38 10.58 -12.00 -4.97
N TRP A 39 10.93 -10.73 -5.16
CA TRP A 39 10.56 -9.95 -6.34
C TRP A 39 11.57 -8.82 -6.56
N SER A 40 11.53 -8.19 -7.74
CA SER A 40 12.53 -7.20 -8.17
C SER A 40 12.61 -5.95 -7.29
N GLY A 41 11.55 -5.62 -6.55
CA GLY A 41 11.48 -4.47 -5.63
C GLY A 41 11.59 -4.83 -4.14
N GLN A 42 11.97 -6.06 -3.79
CA GLN A 42 12.00 -6.51 -2.39
C GLN A 42 12.89 -5.61 -1.52
N GLN A 43 14.08 -5.23 -2.01
CA GLN A 43 15.01 -4.44 -1.22
C GLN A 43 14.49 -3.02 -0.94
N GLN A 44 13.81 -2.43 -1.92
CA GLN A 44 13.14 -1.14 -1.81
C GLN A 44 12.02 -1.21 -0.76
N TYR A 45 11.17 -2.23 -0.85
CA TYR A 45 10.12 -2.45 0.15
C TYR A 45 10.67 -2.69 1.56
N LEU A 46 11.77 -3.45 1.70
CA LEU A 46 12.41 -3.69 3.01
C LEU A 46 13.00 -2.43 3.64
N ASN A 47 13.45 -1.48 2.80
CA ASN A 47 14.03 -0.21 3.20
C ASN A 47 13.01 0.94 3.29
N ALA A 48 11.78 0.71 2.83
CA ALA A 48 10.73 1.73 2.78
C ALA A 48 10.40 2.23 4.19
N THR A 49 10.34 3.55 4.35
CA THR A 49 9.96 4.17 5.63
C THR A 49 8.45 4.24 5.73
N ARG A 50 7.89 3.72 6.83
CA ARG A 50 6.47 3.82 7.14
C ARG A 50 6.03 5.28 7.26
N GLN A 51 5.03 5.67 6.48
CA GLN A 51 4.45 7.01 6.47
C GLN A 51 3.11 7.03 7.20
N LYS A 52 2.81 8.15 7.86
CA LYS A 52 1.46 8.40 8.41
C LYS A 52 0.51 8.73 7.26
N TRP A 53 -0.65 8.09 7.25
CA TRP A 53 -1.74 8.40 6.32
C TRP A 53 -2.88 9.05 7.08
N GLN A 54 -3.30 10.22 6.59
CA GLN A 54 -4.35 11.04 7.18
C GLN A 54 -5.47 11.27 6.18
N VAL A 55 -6.71 11.28 6.69
CA VAL A 55 -7.93 11.62 5.95
C VAL A 55 -8.65 12.70 6.74
N ASP A 56 -8.90 13.86 6.11
CA ASP A 56 -9.53 15.02 6.74
C ASP A 56 -8.90 15.43 8.08
N GLY A 57 -7.56 15.38 8.16
CA GLY A 57 -6.79 15.73 9.36
C GLY A 57 -6.77 14.66 10.46
N ASN A 58 -7.46 13.53 10.28
CA ASN A 58 -7.43 12.41 11.22
C ASN A 58 -6.40 11.37 10.78
N LEU A 59 -5.65 10.81 11.73
CA LEU A 59 -4.71 9.71 11.47
C LEU A 59 -5.48 8.41 11.20
N ALA A 60 -5.76 8.16 9.93
CA ALA A 60 -6.49 6.98 9.43
C ALA A 60 -5.63 5.72 9.45
N GLY A 61 -4.30 5.85 9.33
CA GLY A 61 -3.44 4.68 9.25
C GLY A 61 -1.98 4.97 8.97
N TYR A 62 -1.31 3.91 8.54
CA TYR A 62 0.09 3.94 8.12
C TYR A 62 0.25 3.20 6.81
N ILE A 63 1.08 3.73 5.92
CA ILE A 63 1.41 3.11 4.63
C ILE A 63 2.92 2.87 4.59
N THR A 64 3.32 1.67 4.18
CA THR A 64 4.71 1.31 3.94
C THR A 64 4.81 0.69 2.57
N GLY A 65 5.75 1.12 1.75
CA GLY A 65 5.92 0.55 0.41
C GLY A 65 6.55 1.52 -0.56
N GLU A 66 7.03 0.96 -1.68
CA GLU A 66 7.62 1.71 -2.77
C GLU A 66 7.21 1.09 -4.11
N LYS A 67 7.01 1.96 -5.10
CA LYS A 67 6.71 1.66 -6.50
C LYS A 67 5.46 0.80 -6.72
N ASN A 68 5.59 -0.51 -6.49
CA ASN A 68 4.62 -1.51 -6.94
C ASN A 68 3.97 -2.30 -5.80
N LEU A 69 4.52 -2.27 -4.58
CA LEU A 69 3.95 -3.00 -3.45
C LEU A 69 3.81 -2.09 -2.22
N PHE A 70 2.59 -2.01 -1.70
CA PHE A 70 2.27 -1.26 -0.50
C PHE A 70 1.57 -2.15 0.54
N ASP A 71 1.90 -1.96 1.82
CA ASP A 71 1.09 -2.42 2.94
C ASP A 71 0.50 -1.24 3.70
N VAL A 72 -0.73 -1.42 4.16
CA VAL A 72 -1.53 -0.39 4.80
C VAL A 72 -2.11 -0.93 6.10
N LEU A 73 -1.79 -0.27 7.20
CA LEU A 73 -2.41 -0.49 8.50
C LEU A 73 -3.52 0.54 8.68
N VAL A 74 -4.77 0.09 8.71
CA VAL A 74 -5.93 0.96 8.96
C VAL A 74 -6.24 0.97 10.45
N ARG A 75 -6.22 2.14 11.08
CA ARG A 75 -6.47 2.29 12.51
C ARG A 75 -7.92 2.03 12.86
N ASP A 76 -8.15 1.67 14.12
CA ASP A 76 -9.49 1.57 14.70
C ASP A 76 -10.47 0.69 13.87
N ALA A 77 -9.93 -0.35 13.21
CA ALA A 77 -10.63 -1.30 12.36
C ALA A 77 -10.18 -2.73 12.66
N GLY A 78 -11.12 -3.68 12.61
CA GLY A 78 -10.89 -5.11 12.70
C GLY A 78 -10.83 -5.78 11.33
N HIS A 79 -11.36 -7.00 11.24
CA HIS A 79 -11.29 -7.82 10.03
C HIS A 79 -11.99 -7.19 8.82
N MET A 80 -13.15 -6.56 9.06
CA MET A 80 -13.96 -5.94 8.02
C MET A 80 -13.71 -4.44 7.99
N VAL A 81 -12.56 -4.01 7.50
CA VAL A 81 -12.15 -2.60 7.43
C VAL A 81 -13.23 -1.68 6.84
N PRO A 82 -13.92 -2.01 5.72
CA PRO A 82 -14.98 -1.15 5.20
C PRO A 82 -16.22 -1.04 6.11
N ALA A 83 -16.45 -2.01 6.99
CA ALA A 83 -17.55 -1.95 7.96
C ALA A 83 -17.19 -1.08 9.17
N ASP A 84 -15.96 -1.20 9.67
CA ASP A 84 -15.51 -0.45 10.85
C ASP A 84 -15.12 1.00 10.52
N GLN A 85 -14.48 1.23 9.37
CA GLN A 85 -13.96 2.52 8.92
C GLN A 85 -14.34 2.81 7.46
N PRO A 86 -15.65 3.01 7.14
CA PRO A 86 -16.13 3.12 5.77
C PRO A 86 -15.51 4.30 5.00
N ALA A 87 -15.36 5.46 5.64
CA ALA A 87 -14.80 6.65 5.01
C ALA A 87 -13.31 6.45 4.65
N TRP A 88 -12.52 5.88 5.56
CA TRP A 88 -11.10 5.62 5.33
C TRP A 88 -10.90 4.51 4.31
N ALA A 89 -11.72 3.45 4.34
CA ALA A 89 -11.68 2.39 3.34
C ALA A 89 -11.99 2.91 1.93
N PHE A 90 -13.02 3.76 1.79
CA PHE A 90 -13.34 4.40 0.53
C PHE A 90 -12.18 5.27 0.03
N GLU A 91 -11.65 6.14 0.90
CA GLU A 91 -10.54 7.02 0.53
C GLU A 91 -9.30 6.22 0.11
N LEU A 92 -9.00 5.11 0.79
CA LEU A 92 -7.88 4.23 0.46
C LEU A 92 -8.02 3.65 -0.96
N VAL A 93 -9.17 3.03 -1.26
CA VAL A 93 -9.42 2.40 -2.56
C VAL A 93 -9.53 3.44 -3.68
N ASN A 94 -10.17 4.57 -3.41
CA ASN A 94 -10.32 5.67 -4.37
C ASN A 94 -8.96 6.31 -4.69
N SER A 95 -8.14 6.60 -3.68
CA SER A 95 -6.76 7.08 -3.85
C SER A 95 -5.94 6.12 -4.71
N PHE A 96 -6.03 4.81 -4.44
CA PHE A 96 -5.28 3.80 -5.19
C PHE A 96 -5.70 3.73 -6.67
N THR A 97 -7.00 3.61 -6.92
CA THR A 97 -7.53 3.40 -8.28
C THR A 97 -7.45 4.63 -9.17
N THR A 98 -7.51 5.83 -8.59
CA THR A 98 -7.40 7.10 -9.34
C THR A 98 -5.98 7.65 -9.40
N GLY A 99 -5.04 7.10 -8.62
CA GLY A 99 -3.66 7.57 -8.55
C GLY A 99 -3.47 8.89 -7.78
N HIS A 100 -4.42 9.28 -6.94
CA HIS A 100 -4.39 10.51 -6.14
C HIS A 100 -4.18 10.22 -4.63
N GLY A 101 -4.18 11.28 -3.82
CA GLY A 101 -4.22 11.19 -2.37
C GLY A 101 -3.03 10.43 -1.76
N ALA A 102 -3.33 9.45 -0.91
CA ALA A 102 -2.35 8.78 -0.04
C ALA A 102 -1.18 8.13 -0.81
N PHE A 103 -1.44 7.66 -2.04
CA PHE A 103 -0.42 7.01 -2.88
C PHE A 103 0.30 8.01 -3.79
N ALA A 104 -0.25 9.19 -4.04
CA ALA A 104 0.42 10.23 -4.82
C ALA A 104 1.61 10.87 -4.07
N SER A 105 1.50 11.04 -2.75
CA SER A 105 2.60 11.55 -1.92
C SER A 105 3.78 10.58 -1.82
N LEU A 106 3.52 9.27 -1.92
CA LEU A 106 4.54 8.23 -1.84
C LEU A 106 5.35 8.09 -3.15
N LYS A 107 4.79 8.53 -4.27
CA LYS A 107 5.45 8.49 -5.59
C LYS A 107 6.45 9.63 -5.82
N LYS A 108 6.49 10.66 -4.96
CA LYS A 108 7.31 11.88 -5.14
C LYS A 108 8.75 11.78 -4.62
N HIS A 109 9.14 10.67 -3.99
CA HIS A 109 10.47 10.52 -3.39
C HIS A 109 11.55 9.97 -4.33
N ASP A 110 11.18 9.63 -5.57
CA ASP A 110 12.14 9.32 -6.63
C ASP A 110 12.48 10.62 -7.36
N GLY A 111 13.68 11.15 -7.12
CA GLY A 111 14.19 12.37 -7.74
C GLY A 111 14.31 12.28 -9.27
N LEU A 112 13.19 12.53 -9.95
CA LEU A 112 13.05 12.95 -11.34
C LEU A 112 12.09 14.14 -11.42
#